data_AF-A0A3B0T5U0-F1
#
_entry.id   AF-A0A3B0T5U0-F1
#
_cell.length_a   1.000
_cell.length_b   1.000
_cell.length_c   1.000
_cell.angle_alpha   90.00
_cell.angle_beta   90.00
_cell.angle_gamma   90.00
#
_symmetry.space_group_name_H-M   'P 1'
#
loop_
_entity.id
_entity.type
_entity.pdbx_description
1 polymer ?
#
loop_
_entity_poly.entity_id
_entity_poly.type
_entity_poly.pdbx_seq_one_letter_code
_entity_poly.pdbx_strand_id
1 'polypeptide(L)'
;MAHTEVDKRDSVKARRKRPFIIEFYSSDVGKKWAMALSGVLLLGYLVAHLLGNLKVFLGPENVDLYAEALRDLGGELVPRQSILWLMRIGLLLAYSIHVHAALSLWWRNRKARGSVGYQTRTTYLAATYASRFMAYTGITVFLFILFHLSDLTWGPANPDFV
;
A
#
# COMPACT_ATOMS: atom_id res chain seq x y z
N MET A 1 -61.23 -7.05 -26.26
CA MET A 1 -60.36 -5.99 -25.69
C MET A 1 -59.25 -6.70 -24.91
N ALA A 2 -58.13 -7.02 -25.58
CA ALA A 2 -57.06 -7.84 -25.03
C ALA A 2 -55.70 -7.31 -25.48
N HIS A 3 -55.27 -6.18 -24.92
CA HIS A 3 -53.93 -5.59 -25.00
C HIS A 3 -53.90 -4.62 -23.79
N THR A 4 -53.02 -4.69 -22.79
CA THR A 4 -51.57 -4.84 -22.77
C THR A 4 -51.12 -5.27 -21.36
N GLU A 5 -50.76 -6.54 -21.18
CA GLU A 5 -50.05 -7.02 -19.99
C GLU A 5 -48.74 -7.67 -20.45
N VAL A 6 -47.96 -6.90 -21.20
CA VAL A 6 -46.65 -7.33 -21.69
C VAL A 6 -45.63 -6.29 -21.22
N ASP A 7 -44.62 -6.82 -20.55
CA ASP A 7 -43.32 -6.19 -20.27
C ASP A 7 -43.17 -5.37 -18.97
N LYS A 8 -43.22 -6.06 -17.84
CA LYS A 8 -42.55 -5.61 -16.60
C LYS A 8 -41.74 -6.71 -15.93
N ARG A 9 -41.36 -7.73 -16.71
CA ARG A 9 -40.41 -8.76 -16.32
C ARG A 9 -39.32 -8.67 -17.37
N ASP A 10 -38.23 -7.97 -17.06
CA ASP A 10 -36.88 -8.20 -17.61
C ASP A 10 -35.98 -6.98 -17.41
N SER A 11 -35.46 -6.83 -16.19
CA SER A 11 -34.08 -6.33 -16.02
C SER A 11 -33.54 -6.69 -14.64
N VAL A 12 -33.67 -7.95 -14.23
CA VAL A 12 -32.75 -8.50 -13.22
C VAL A 12 -31.40 -8.61 -13.92
N LYS A 13 -30.61 -7.53 -13.90
CA LYS A 13 -29.22 -7.53 -14.36
C LYS A 13 -28.53 -8.74 -13.73
N ALA A 14 -28.22 -9.74 -14.55
CA ALA A 14 -27.50 -10.92 -14.10
C ALA A 14 -26.23 -10.45 -13.36
N ARG A 15 -26.20 -10.64 -12.04
CA ARG A 15 -25.09 -10.22 -11.19
C ARG A 15 -23.90 -11.08 -11.62
N ARG A 16 -23.05 -10.54 -12.50
CA ARG A 16 -21.84 -11.22 -13.01
C ARG A 16 -21.08 -11.76 -11.80
N LYS A 17 -20.97 -13.09 -11.69
CA LYS A 17 -20.27 -13.75 -10.58
C LYS A 17 -18.81 -13.27 -10.61
N ARG A 18 -18.47 -12.37 -9.69
CA ARG A 18 -17.09 -11.92 -9.52
C ARG A 18 -16.33 -13.04 -8.80
N PRO A 19 -15.05 -13.28 -9.11
CA PRO A 19 -14.27 -14.26 -8.37
C PRO A 19 -14.24 -13.91 -6.88
N PHE A 20 -14.24 -14.93 -6.02
CA PHE A 20 -14.36 -14.80 -4.56
C PHE A 20 -13.38 -13.78 -3.96
N ILE A 21 -12.15 -13.71 -4.48
CA ILE A 21 -11.11 -12.76 -4.04
C ILE A 21 -11.56 -11.30 -4.24
N ILE A 22 -12.21 -11.00 -5.37
CA ILE A 22 -12.69 -9.65 -5.69
C ILE A 22 -13.92 -9.31 -4.84
N GLU A 23 -14.80 -10.29 -4.59
CA GLU A 23 -15.96 -10.09 -3.71
C GLU A 23 -15.53 -9.87 -2.26
N PHE A 24 -14.58 -10.67 -1.76
CA PHE A 24 -14.00 -10.51 -0.42
C PHE A 24 -13.30 -9.14 -0.27
N TYR A 25 -12.45 -8.74 -1.22
CA TYR A 25 -11.79 -7.43 -1.18
C TYR A 25 -12.77 -6.25 -1.33
N SER A 26 -13.94 -6.46 -1.94
CA SER A 26 -14.95 -5.41 -2.03
C SER A 26 -15.63 -5.09 -0.69
N SER A 27 -15.58 -6.02 0.26
CA SER A 27 -16.12 -5.88 1.62
C SER A 27 -15.25 -4.98 2.50
N ASP A 28 -15.83 -4.37 3.54
CA ASP A 28 -15.06 -3.56 4.50
C ASP A 28 -14.10 -4.42 5.33
N VAL A 29 -14.45 -5.67 5.60
CA VAL A 29 -13.62 -6.63 6.33
C VAL A 29 -12.38 -6.98 5.51
N GLY A 30 -12.55 -7.35 4.24
CA GLY A 30 -11.43 -7.69 3.36
C GLY A 30 -10.44 -6.54 3.17
N LYS A 31 -10.92 -5.30 3.09
CA LYS A 31 -10.03 -4.12 2.99
C LYS A 31 -9.26 -3.84 4.27
N LYS A 32 -9.86 -4.05 5.45
CA LYS A 32 -9.14 -3.94 6.73
C LYS A 32 -8.03 -4.97 6.84
N TRP A 33 -8.31 -6.22 6.44
CA TRP A 33 -7.30 -7.27 6.37
C TRP A 33 -6.18 -6.93 5.41
N ALA A 34 -6.51 -6.48 4.19
CA ALA A 34 -5.52 -6.06 3.21
C ALA A 34 -4.66 -4.90 3.72
N MET A 35 -5.27 -3.91 4.38
CA MET A 35 -4.56 -2.77 4.98
C MET A 35 -3.63 -3.21 6.12
N ALA A 36 -4.08 -4.11 6.99
CA ALA A 36 -3.29 -4.61 8.12
C ALA A 36 -2.10 -5.47 7.65
N LEU A 37 -2.33 -6.44 6.77
CA LEU A 37 -1.28 -7.34 6.26
C LEU A 37 -0.23 -6.57 5.47
N SER A 38 -0.65 -5.66 4.58
CA SER A 38 0.28 -4.80 3.85
C SER A 38 1.06 -3.88 4.81
N GLY A 39 0.40 -3.33 5.85
CA GLY A 39 1.06 -2.51 6.85
C GLY A 39 2.14 -3.25 7.63
N VAL A 40 1.88 -4.50 8.05
CA VAL A 40 2.86 -5.35 8.75
C VAL A 40 4.07 -5.65 7.85
N LEU A 41 3.83 -5.98 6.58
CA LEU A 41 4.91 -6.23 5.62
C LEU A 41 5.78 -4.98 5.42
N LEU A 42 5.16 -3.82 5.22
CA LEU A 42 5.87 -2.55 5.05
C LEU A 42 6.66 -2.16 6.30
N LEU A 43 6.11 -2.40 7.50
CA LEU A 43 6.82 -2.16 8.75
C LEU A 43 8.04 -3.07 8.91
N GLY A 44 7.88 -4.36 8.62
CA GLY A 44 9.00 -5.32 8.63
C GLY A 44 10.12 -4.90 7.67
N TYR A 45 9.75 -4.48 6.46
CA TYR A 45 10.70 -3.93 5.51
C TYR A 45 11.35 -2.64 6.02
N LEU A 46 10.60 -1.71 6.60
CA LEU A 46 11.14 -0.46 7.13
C LEU A 46 12.23 -0.71 8.17
N VAL A 47 12.04 -1.70 9.05
CA VAL A 47 13.06 -2.09 10.04
C VAL A 47 14.30 -2.66 9.35
N ALA A 48 14.14 -3.63 8.44
CA ALA A 48 15.25 -4.21 7.71
C ALA A 48 16.01 -3.16 6.86
N HIS A 49 15.27 -2.25 6.23
CA HIS A 49 15.81 -1.15 5.45
C HIS A 49 16.61 -0.20 6.33
N LEU A 50 16.08 0.18 7.50
CA LEU A 50 16.81 1.02 8.46
C LEU A 50 18.11 0.36 8.92
N LEU A 51 18.09 -0.94 9.24
CA LEU A 51 19.29 -1.68 9.61
C LEU A 51 20.35 -1.68 8.50
N GLY A 52 19.93 -1.84 7.25
CA GLY A 52 20.81 -1.70 6.09
C GLY A 52 21.43 -0.31 5.99
N ASN A 53 20.63 0.75 6.18
CA ASN A 53 21.11 2.13 6.14
C ASN A 53 22.07 2.47 7.29
N LEU A 54 21.86 1.92 8.49
CA LEU A 54 22.76 2.15 9.62
C LEU A 54 24.20 1.68 9.36
N LYS A 55 24.42 0.77 8.39
CA LYS A 55 25.77 0.38 7.98
C LYS A 55 26.58 1.54 7.42
N VAL A 56 25.95 2.65 7.01
CA VAL A 56 26.67 3.87 6.62
C VAL A 56 27.59 4.40 7.73
N PHE A 57 27.22 4.19 8.99
CA PHE A 57 28.04 4.59 10.14
C PHE A 57 29.23 3.67 10.39
N LEU A 58 29.29 2.50 9.74
CA LEU A 58 30.38 1.54 9.83
C LEU A 58 31.45 1.74 8.73
N GLY A 59 31.29 2.77 7.89
CA GLY A 59 32.20 3.11 6.80
C GLY A 59 31.79 2.52 5.44
N PRO A 60 32.41 3.01 4.34
CA PRO A 60 31.98 2.72 2.97
C PRO A 60 32.00 1.23 2.61
N GLU A 61 33.05 0.51 3.03
CA GLU A 61 33.22 -0.92 2.71
C GLU A 61 32.07 -1.79 3.23
N ASN A 62 31.53 -1.48 4.42
CA ASN A 62 30.40 -2.22 4.99
C ASN A 62 29.09 -1.99 4.21
N VAL A 63 28.93 -0.81 3.61
CA VAL A 63 27.78 -0.48 2.76
C VAL A 63 27.91 -1.22 1.44
N ASP A 64 29.10 -1.21 0.82
CA ASP A 64 29.36 -1.88 -0.45
C ASP A 64 29.20 -3.40 -0.35
N LEU A 65 29.77 -4.01 0.70
CA LEU A 65 29.59 -5.44 0.98
C LEU A 65 28.12 -5.81 1.18
N TYR A 66 27.36 -4.98 1.89
CA TYR A 66 25.93 -5.22 2.07
C TYR A 66 25.15 -5.11 0.76
N ALA A 67 25.44 -4.09 -0.05
CA ALA A 67 24.82 -3.90 -1.34
C ALA A 67 25.16 -5.05 -2.31
N GLU A 68 26.38 -5.57 -2.25
CA GLU A 68 26.83 -6.72 -3.02
C GLU A 68 26.10 -8.01 -2.60
N ALA A 69 26.06 -8.30 -1.30
CA ALA A 69 25.34 -9.45 -0.76
C ALA A 69 23.84 -9.41 -1.09
N LEU A 70 23.24 -8.22 -1.12
CA LEU A 70 21.85 -8.03 -1.55
C LEU A 70 21.66 -8.36 -3.03
N ARG A 71 22.58 -7.98 -3.91
CA ARG A 71 22.49 -8.27 -5.35
C ARG A 71 22.69 -9.76 -5.64
N ASP A 72 23.42 -10.46 -4.78
CA ASP A 72 23.74 -11.88 -4.93
C ASP A 72 22.95 -12.80 -3.99
N LEU A 73 21.85 -12.32 -3.42
CA LEU A 73 21.08 -13.04 -2.39
C LEU A 73 20.54 -14.41 -2.84
N GLY A 74 20.47 -14.64 -4.16
CA GLY A 74 20.03 -15.90 -4.78
C GLY A 74 21.17 -16.87 -5.11
N GLY A 75 22.43 -16.47 -4.91
CA GLY A 75 23.61 -17.21 -5.33
C GLY A 75 23.50 -17.66 -6.80
N GLU A 76 23.94 -18.88 -7.07
CA GLU A 76 23.90 -19.46 -8.42
C GLU A 76 22.50 -19.90 -8.88
N LEU A 77 21.51 -19.95 -7.98
CA LEU A 77 20.16 -20.46 -8.29
C LEU A 77 19.30 -19.45 -9.05
N VAL A 78 19.59 -18.16 -8.92
CA VAL A 78 18.76 -17.08 -9.45
C VAL A 78 19.65 -15.99 -10.03
N PRO A 79 19.32 -15.37 -11.18
CA PRO A 79 20.18 -14.34 -11.74
C PRO A 79 20.38 -13.20 -10.75
N ARG A 80 21.60 -12.64 -10.74
CA ARG A 80 21.98 -11.48 -9.95
C ARG A 80 20.90 -10.40 -10.03
N GLN A 81 20.59 -9.78 -8.89
CA GLN A 81 19.57 -8.74 -8.69
C GLN A 81 18.10 -9.20 -8.81
N SER A 82 17.80 -10.43 -9.23
CA SER A 82 16.41 -10.87 -9.43
C SER A 82 15.58 -10.81 -8.16
N ILE A 83 16.16 -11.25 -7.03
CA ILE A 83 15.47 -11.19 -5.73
C ILE A 83 15.24 -9.74 -5.29
N LEU A 84 16.19 -8.84 -5.54
CA LEU A 84 16.01 -7.42 -5.23
C LEU A 84 14.88 -6.79 -6.05
N TRP A 85 14.78 -7.13 -7.32
CA TRP A 85 13.67 -6.68 -8.16
C TRP A 85 12.33 -7.23 -7.70
N LEU A 86 12.28 -8.51 -7.31
CA LEU A 86 11.09 -9.12 -6.74
C LEU A 86 10.66 -8.42 -5.44
N MET A 87 11.60 -8.17 -4.52
CA MET A 87 11.36 -7.42 -3.29
C MET A 87 10.84 -6.02 -3.61
N ARG A 88 11.49 -5.31 -4.54
CA ARG A 88 11.09 -3.96 -4.96
C ARG A 88 9.66 -3.92 -5.51
N ILE A 89 9.32 -4.78 -6.45
CA ILE A 89 7.98 -4.86 -7.04
C ILE A 89 6.96 -5.28 -5.96
N GLY A 90 7.30 -6.26 -5.13
CA GLY A 90 6.44 -6.72 -4.04
C GLY A 90 6.13 -5.62 -3.03
N LEU A 91 7.13 -4.81 -2.67
CA LEU A 91 6.96 -3.68 -1.76
C LEU A 91 6.13 -2.55 -2.37
N LEU A 92 6.37 -2.20 -3.63
CA LEU A 92 5.56 -1.21 -4.35
C LEU A 92 4.09 -1.66 -4.45
N LEU A 93 3.86 -2.96 -4.68
CA LEU A 93 2.52 -3.54 -4.70
C LEU A 93 1.88 -3.48 -3.31
N ALA A 94 2.59 -3.90 -2.26
CA ALA A 94 2.11 -3.86 -0.89
C ALA A 94 1.76 -2.43 -0.45
N TYR A 95 2.62 -1.46 -0.76
CA TYR A 95 2.38 -0.04 -0.52
C TYR A 95 1.14 0.48 -1.29
N SER A 96 1.02 0.12 -2.56
CA SER A 96 -0.15 0.51 -3.37
C SER A 96 -1.45 -0.06 -2.82
N ILE A 97 -1.46 -1.33 -2.39
CA ILE A 97 -2.60 -1.98 -1.73
C ILE A 97 -2.93 -1.28 -0.41
N HIS A 98 -1.91 -0.97 0.40
CA HIS A 98 -2.07 -0.28 1.68
C HIS A 98 -2.77 1.06 1.51
N VAL A 99 -2.24 1.91 0.61
CA VAL A 99 -2.80 3.24 0.30
C VAL A 99 -4.21 3.12 -0.29
N HIS A 100 -4.42 2.21 -1.24
CA HIS A 100 -5.74 2.03 -1.84
C HIS A 100 -6.80 1.58 -0.81
N ALA A 101 -6.46 0.64 0.07
CA ALA A 101 -7.35 0.20 1.14
C ALA A 101 -7.64 1.35 2.12
N ALA A 102 -6.61 2.09 2.54
CA ALA A 102 -6.73 3.24 3.45
C ALA A 102 -7.65 4.33 2.88
N LEU A 103 -7.43 4.74 1.62
CA LEU A 103 -8.25 5.74 0.93
C LEU A 103 -9.69 5.25 0.74
N SER A 104 -9.88 3.97 0.40
CA SER A 104 -11.20 3.41 0.21
C SER A 104 -12.01 3.39 1.52
N LEU A 105 -11.39 3.01 2.64
CA LEU A 105 -12.02 3.09 3.96
C LEU A 105 -12.30 4.54 4.37
N TRP A 106 -11.35 5.45 4.15
CA TRP A 106 -11.52 6.86 4.46
C TRP A 106 -12.70 7.47 3.70
N TRP A 107 -12.83 7.17 2.40
CA TRP A 107 -13.95 7.64 1.59
C TRP A 107 -15.27 7.03 2.04
N ARG A 108 -15.31 5.73 2.32
CA ARG A 108 -16.53 5.05 2.83
C ARG A 108 -16.96 5.64 4.17
N ASN A 109 -16.02 5.87 5.08
CA ASN A 109 -16.28 6.54 6.34
C ASN A 109 -16.77 7.99 6.13
N ARG A 110 -16.18 8.73 5.18
CA ARG A 110 -16.66 10.08 4.82
C ARG A 110 -18.07 10.09 4.25
N LYS A 111 -18.40 9.14 3.39
CA LYS A 111 -19.75 9.00 2.81
C LYS A 111 -20.78 8.59 3.87
N ALA A 112 -20.43 7.67 4.77
CA ALA A 112 -21.29 7.24 5.87
C ALA A 112 -21.58 8.37 6.87
N ARG A 113 -20.68 9.34 7.03
CA ARG A 113 -20.87 10.52 7.90
C ARG A 113 -21.98 11.49 7.43
N GLY A 114 -22.31 11.54 6.13
CA GLY A 114 -23.37 12.45 5.61
C GLY A 114 -23.16 13.94 5.96
N SER A 115 -24.27 14.70 6.07
CA SER A 115 -24.31 16.11 6.51
C SER A 115 -24.46 16.28 8.03
N VAL A 116 -24.54 15.17 8.76
CA VAL A 116 -24.86 15.17 10.18
C VAL A 116 -23.56 15.35 10.97
N GLY A 117 -23.37 16.53 11.56
CA GLY A 117 -22.36 16.74 12.59
C GLY A 117 -22.59 15.74 13.73
N TYR A 118 -21.51 15.26 14.36
CA TYR A 118 -21.54 14.30 15.47
C TYR A 118 -22.67 14.65 16.46
N GLN A 119 -23.77 13.88 16.44
CA GLN A 119 -24.97 14.15 17.27
C GLN A 119 -24.76 13.83 18.75
N THR A 120 -23.64 13.20 19.08
CA THR A 120 -23.19 12.99 20.45
C THR A 120 -21.82 13.64 20.57
N ARG A 121 -21.53 14.27 21.72
CA ARG A 121 -20.14 14.52 22.14
C ARG A 121 -19.49 13.15 22.22
N THR A 122 -18.94 12.66 21.12
CA THR A 122 -18.09 11.49 21.19
C THR A 122 -16.94 11.88 22.08
N THR A 123 -16.90 11.25 23.23
CA THR A 123 -15.71 11.16 24.06
C THR A 123 -14.60 10.75 23.10
N TYR A 124 -13.75 11.72 22.72
CA TYR A 124 -12.60 11.53 21.85
C TYR A 124 -11.53 10.75 22.64
N LEU A 125 -11.87 9.58 23.17
CA LEU A 125 -10.99 8.78 24.00
C LEU A 125 -9.85 8.15 23.20
N ALA A 126 -9.89 8.19 21.85
CA ALA A 126 -8.88 7.51 21.03
C ALA A 126 -8.71 8.04 19.59
N ALA A 127 -9.08 9.30 19.28
CA ALA A 127 -8.49 9.94 18.08
C ALA A 127 -7.05 10.32 18.43
N THR A 128 -6.21 9.30 18.66
CA THR A 128 -4.81 9.45 19.05
C THR A 128 -4.15 10.40 18.07
N TYR A 129 -3.26 11.28 18.53
CA TYR A 129 -2.50 12.20 17.68
C TYR A 129 -1.96 11.52 16.39
N ALA A 130 -1.57 10.25 16.50
CA ALA A 130 -1.21 9.37 15.38
C ALA A 130 -2.24 9.34 14.22
N SER A 131 -3.55 9.25 14.51
CA SER A 131 -4.59 9.26 13.47
C SER A 131 -4.76 10.62 12.80
N ARG A 132 -4.41 11.73 13.47
CA ARG A 132 -4.49 13.08 12.89
C ARG A 132 -3.37 13.31 11.89
N PHE A 133 -2.18 12.76 12.17
CA PHE A 133 -1.02 12.87 11.28
C PHE A 133 -0.97 11.78 10.20
N MET A 134 -1.75 10.70 10.30
CA MET A 134 -1.73 9.58 9.34
C MET A 134 -1.83 10.00 7.86
N ALA A 135 -2.67 10.99 7.53
CA ALA A 135 -2.77 11.49 6.16
C ALA A 135 -1.53 12.28 5.72
N TYR A 136 -1.00 13.14 6.60
CA TYR A 136 0.19 13.94 6.34
C TYR A 136 1.42 13.05 6.20
N THR A 137 1.64 12.12 7.13
CA THR A 137 2.77 11.19 7.06
C THR A 137 2.68 10.28 5.85
N GLY A 138 1.46 9.86 5.45
CA GLY A 138 1.25 9.09 4.22
C GLY A 138 1.68 9.84 2.96
N ILE A 139 1.34 11.14 2.85
CA ILE A 139 1.75 11.99 1.71
C ILE A 139 3.27 12.20 1.73
N THR A 140 3.85 12.50 2.89
CA THR A 140 5.31 12.65 3.02
C THR A 140 6.05 11.39 2.58
N VAL A 141 5.59 10.22 3.02
CA VAL A 141 6.18 8.93 2.62
C VAL A 141 6.00 8.69 1.12
N PHE A 142 4.85 9.04 0.53
CA PHE A 142 4.64 8.91 -0.91
C PHE A 142 5.67 9.71 -1.71
N LEU A 143 5.84 10.99 -1.37
CA LEU A 143 6.82 11.87 -2.02
C LEU A 143 8.26 11.38 -1.79
N PHE A 144 8.57 10.93 -0.57
CA PHE A 144 9.87 10.37 -0.24
C PHE A 144 10.18 9.12 -1.08
N ILE A 145 9.21 8.21 -1.29
CA ILE A 145 9.41 7.01 -2.12
C ILE A 145 9.74 7.42 -3.56
N LEU A 146 9.03 8.40 -4.14
CA LEU A 146 9.31 8.87 -5.50
C LEU A 146 10.75 9.43 -5.61
N PHE A 147 11.13 10.28 -4.66
CA PHE A 147 12.49 10.81 -4.58
C PHE A 147 13.52 9.68 -4.41
N HIS A 148 13.32 8.78 -3.46
CA HIS A 148 14.21 7.67 -3.15
C HIS A 148 14.44 6.73 -4.36
N LEU A 149 13.40 6.45 -5.14
CA LEU A 149 13.53 5.68 -6.38
C LEU A 149 14.27 6.47 -7.46
N SER A 150 14.00 7.78 -7.59
CA SER A 150 14.71 8.62 -8.55
C SER A 150 16.21 8.73 -8.25
N ASP A 151 16.55 8.72 -6.96
CA ASP A 151 17.92 8.84 -6.46
C ASP A 151 18.71 7.54 -6.64
N LEU A 152 18.18 6.42 -6.14
CA LEU A 152 18.93 5.16 -6.05
C LEU A 152 18.65 4.17 -7.17
N THR A 153 17.62 4.39 -7.99
CA THR A 153 17.20 3.41 -9.02
C THR A 153 17.24 3.98 -10.43
N TRP A 154 16.71 5.19 -10.63
CA TRP A 154 16.63 5.76 -11.96
C TRP A 154 17.84 6.64 -12.30
N GLY A 155 18.42 7.33 -11.32
CA GLY A 155 19.58 8.22 -11.52
C GLY A 155 19.33 9.69 -11.85
N PRO A 156 18.12 10.22 -12.17
CA PRO A 156 17.97 11.64 -12.48
C PRO A 156 18.29 12.60 -11.32
N ALA A 157 18.17 12.13 -10.07
CA ALA A 157 18.37 12.98 -8.91
C ALA A 157 19.85 13.05 -8.46
N ASN A 158 20.66 12.06 -8.82
CA ASN A 158 22.10 12.01 -8.57
C ASN A 158 22.82 11.28 -9.72
N PRO A 159 23.01 11.95 -10.87
CA PRO A 159 23.59 11.32 -12.07
C PRO A 159 25.06 10.93 -11.91
N ASP A 160 25.76 11.44 -10.89
CA ASP A 160 27.18 11.16 -10.65
C ASP A 160 27.43 9.81 -9.95
N PHE A 161 26.38 9.11 -9.50
CA PHE A 161 26.46 7.87 -8.71
C PHE A 161 25.84 6.63 -9.39
N VAL A 162 25.42 6.73 -10.65
CA VAL A 162 24.82 5.63 -11.45
C VAL A 162 25.75 5.24 -12.59
#